data_AF-A0A382JAY0-F1
#
_entry.id   AF-A0A382JAY0-F1
#
_cell.length_a   1.000
_cell.length_b   1.000
_cell.length_c   1.000
_cell.angle_alpha   90.00
_cell.angle_beta   90.00
_cell.angle_gamma   90.00
#
_symmetry.space_group_name_H-M   'P 1'
#
loop_
_entity.id
_entity.type
_entity.pdbx_description
1 polymer ?
#
loop_
_entity_poly.entity_id
_entity_poly.type
_entity_poly.pdbx_seq_one_letter_code
_entity_poly.pdbx_strand_id
1 'polypeptide(L)'
;MIRYIKSRERMDIKTYKKNMDHLSNHKPIVYVLQEIPGTREGRPKINIVGASKYGELVFLLPELSQIIFSPGPLVFKLRKLLKNYTSEDYLLLTGDPAIIGVACSIVSDITNGKYKVLKWDKQERQYYPIVINLYEKGKIDEDDKPIDGGSRI
;
A
#
# COMPACT_ATOMS: atom_id res chain seq x y z
N MET A 1 52.49 20.02 -19.49
CA MET A 1 52.17 19.02 -18.43
C MET A 1 50.65 18.97 -18.21
N ILE A 2 49.83 18.98 -19.27
CA ILE A 2 49.11 17.80 -19.80
C ILE A 2 49.24 16.55 -18.91
N ARG A 3 48.42 16.43 -17.85
CA ARG A 3 47.99 15.17 -17.19
C ARG A 3 47.10 15.50 -15.98
N TYR A 4 45.85 15.91 -16.19
CA TYR A 4 44.85 15.85 -15.09
C TYR A 4 43.39 15.68 -15.53
N ILE A 5 43.13 15.41 -16.81
CA ILE A 5 41.76 15.13 -17.30
C ILE A 5 41.74 13.77 -18.00
N LYS A 6 42.19 12.74 -17.30
CA LYS A 6 42.01 11.36 -17.75
C LYS A 6 41.41 10.56 -16.61
N SER A 7 40.22 10.00 -16.90
CA SER A 7 39.45 9.07 -16.08
C SER A 7 38.34 9.67 -15.21
N ARG A 8 37.37 10.31 -15.87
CA ARG A 8 35.98 10.32 -15.39
C ARG A 8 35.34 9.06 -15.96
N GLU A 9 35.47 7.95 -15.25
CA GLU A 9 34.82 6.68 -15.60
C GLU A 9 33.32 6.94 -15.81
N ARG A 10 32.84 6.69 -17.03
CA ARG A 10 31.41 6.64 -17.31
C ARG A 10 30.88 5.39 -16.60
N MET A 11 30.40 5.53 -15.37
CA MET A 11 29.68 4.45 -14.71
C MET A 11 28.45 4.08 -15.56
N ASP A 12 28.20 2.78 -15.72
CA ASP A 12 27.09 2.26 -16.49
C ASP A 12 25.74 2.74 -15.90
N ILE A 13 24.77 3.04 -16.75
CA ILE A 13 23.41 3.46 -16.34
C ILE A 13 22.77 2.42 -15.41
N LYS A 14 23.08 1.12 -15.58
CA LYS A 14 22.64 0.07 -14.65
C LYS A 14 23.22 0.25 -13.24
N THR A 15 24.49 0.64 -13.15
CA THR A 15 25.17 0.90 -11.87
C THR A 15 24.65 2.18 -11.23
N TYR A 16 24.38 3.24 -12.01
CA TYR A 16 23.73 4.45 -11.51
C TYR A 16 22.31 4.20 -10.99
N LYS A 17 21.48 3.45 -11.73
CA LYS A 17 20.12 3.08 -11.28
C LYS A 17 20.17 2.25 -9.99
N LYS A 18 21.02 1.21 -9.96
CA LYS A 18 21.25 0.38 -8.78
C LYS A 18 21.72 1.19 -7.56
N ASN A 19 22.55 2.22 -7.76
CA ASN A 19 23.01 3.11 -6.70
C ASN A 19 21.94 4.16 -6.29
N MET A 20 21.08 4.61 -7.20
CA MET A 20 19.92 5.46 -6.85
C MET A 20 18.87 4.69 -6.04
N ASP A 21 18.67 3.40 -6.31
CA ASP A 21 17.78 2.53 -5.52
C ASP A 21 18.25 2.43 -4.05
N HIS A 22 19.54 2.63 -3.78
CA HIS A 22 20.09 2.70 -2.42
C HIS A 22 20.05 4.11 -1.78
N LEU A 23 19.76 5.18 -2.54
CA LEU A 23 19.67 6.56 -2.01
C LEU A 23 18.28 6.91 -1.46
N SER A 24 17.22 6.20 -1.84
CA SER A 24 15.92 6.28 -1.17
C SER A 24 15.91 5.36 0.04
N ASN A 25 16.52 5.79 1.14
CA ASN A 25 16.59 5.04 2.41
C ASN A 25 15.22 4.92 3.13
N HIS A 26 14.12 5.19 2.43
CA HIS A 26 12.76 5.09 2.95
C HIS A 26 12.19 3.73 2.54
N LYS A 27 12.15 2.79 3.50
CA LYS A 27 11.38 1.57 3.30
C LYS A 27 9.90 1.94 3.21
N PRO A 28 9.15 1.42 2.24
CA PRO A 28 7.71 1.63 2.18
C PRO A 28 7.03 1.20 3.48
N ILE A 29 5.91 1.82 3.80
CA ILE A 29 5.06 1.49 4.93
C ILE A 29 3.83 0.75 4.44
N VAL A 30 3.43 -0.27 5.19
CA VAL A 30 2.14 -0.96 5.01
C VAL A 30 1.23 -0.53 6.14
N TYR A 31 0.30 0.35 5.81
CA TYR A 31 -0.70 0.86 6.75
C TYR A 31 -1.82 -0.17 6.92
N VAL A 32 -1.84 -0.82 8.08
CA VAL A 32 -2.89 -1.75 8.50
C VAL A 32 -4.02 -0.93 9.12
N LEU A 33 -5.15 -0.83 8.41
CA LEU A 33 -6.23 0.08 8.78
C LEU A 33 -6.83 -0.22 10.15
N GLN A 34 -7.00 -1.51 10.47
CA GLN A 34 -7.47 -1.94 11.78
C GLN A 34 -6.74 -3.21 12.20
N GLU A 35 -6.43 -3.33 13.49
CA GLU A 35 -5.93 -4.59 14.03
C GLU A 35 -6.90 -5.74 13.73
N ILE A 36 -6.33 -6.92 13.47
CA ILE A 36 -7.08 -8.09 13.07
C ILE A 36 -7.90 -8.59 14.27
N PRO A 37 -9.14 -9.04 14.06
CA PRO A 37 -9.89 -9.71 15.09
C PRO A 37 -9.13 -10.86 15.76
N GLY A 38 -9.17 -10.92 17.10
CA GLY A 38 -8.47 -11.94 17.88
C GLY A 38 -6.97 -11.68 18.08
N THR A 39 -6.43 -10.55 17.61
CA THR A 39 -5.04 -10.17 17.89
C THR A 39 -4.82 -9.98 19.39
N ARG A 40 -5.80 -9.38 20.09
CA ARG A 40 -5.74 -9.18 21.55
C ARG A 40 -5.74 -10.49 22.35
N GLU A 41 -6.27 -11.56 21.76
CA GLU A 41 -6.35 -12.90 22.35
C GLU A 41 -5.18 -13.81 21.90
N GLY A 42 -4.22 -13.26 21.14
CA GLY A 42 -3.08 -14.00 20.60
C GLY A 42 -3.44 -14.95 19.44
N ARG A 43 -4.65 -14.83 18.89
CA ARG A 43 -5.20 -15.71 17.84
C ARG A 43 -5.76 -14.88 16.67
N PRO A 44 -4.90 -14.19 15.90
CA PRO A 44 -5.35 -13.38 14.78
C PRO A 44 -6.06 -14.25 13.73
N LYS A 45 -7.24 -13.82 13.28
CA LYS A 45 -8.06 -14.57 12.31
C LYS A 45 -7.48 -14.64 10.89
N ILE A 46 -6.57 -13.73 10.54
CA ILE A 46 -5.89 -13.70 9.23
C ILE A 46 -4.38 -13.55 9.44
N ASN A 47 -3.58 -14.04 8.50
CA ASN A 47 -2.13 -13.91 8.54
C ASN A 47 -1.68 -12.67 7.75
N ILE A 48 -1.25 -11.62 8.44
CA ILE A 48 -0.69 -10.40 7.83
C ILE A 48 0.84 -10.40 7.76
N VAL A 49 1.52 -11.42 8.28
CA VAL A 49 2.99 -11.48 8.30
C VAL A 49 3.54 -11.41 6.87
N GLY A 50 2.84 -11.99 5.90
CA GLY A 50 3.19 -11.92 4.49
C GLY A 50 3.22 -10.50 3.92
N ALA A 51 2.46 -9.56 4.50
CA ALA A 51 2.44 -8.17 4.07
C ALA A 51 3.72 -7.42 4.45
N SER A 52 4.46 -7.87 5.46
CA SER A 52 5.74 -7.25 5.87
C SER A 52 6.83 -7.32 4.78
N LYS A 53 6.66 -8.18 3.77
CA LYS A 53 7.51 -8.21 2.56
C LYS A 53 7.46 -6.91 1.76
N TYR A 54 6.37 -6.14 1.87
CA TYR A 54 6.15 -4.91 1.12
C TYR A 54 6.63 -3.67 1.88
N GLY A 55 6.83 -3.76 3.20
CA GLY A 55 7.15 -2.60 4.02
C GLY A 55 6.98 -2.83 5.52
N GLU A 56 7.26 -1.80 6.30
CA GLU A 56 7.02 -1.81 7.75
C GLU A 56 5.51 -1.77 8.04
N LEU A 57 5.01 -2.68 8.89
CA LEU A 57 3.61 -2.71 9.25
C LEU A 57 3.30 -1.62 10.30
N VAL A 58 2.41 -0.69 9.97
CA VAL A 58 1.94 0.36 10.88
C VAL A 58 0.43 0.24 11.06
N PHE A 59 -0.01 0.00 12.30
CA PHE A 59 -1.42 -0.16 12.64
C PHE A 59 -2.08 1.20 12.95
N LEU A 60 -3.20 1.50 12.29
CA LEU A 60 -3.88 2.79 12.44
C LEU A 60 -4.87 2.81 13.60
N LEU A 61 -5.68 1.75 13.72
CA LEU A 61 -6.79 1.68 14.67
C LEU A 61 -6.83 0.35 15.41
N PRO A 62 -7.22 0.35 16.70
CA PRO A 62 -7.41 -0.89 17.45
C PRO A 62 -8.61 -1.67 16.94
N GLU A 63 -8.60 -2.98 17.23
CA GLU A 63 -9.58 -3.99 16.79
C GLU A 63 -11.05 -3.56 17.01
N LEU A 64 -11.34 -2.90 18.13
CA LEU A 64 -12.71 -2.55 18.54
C LEU A 64 -13.12 -1.11 18.17
N SER A 65 -12.37 -0.43 17.30
CA SER A 65 -12.75 0.92 16.85
C SER A 65 -14.03 0.86 16.04
N GLN A 66 -15.06 1.60 16.45
CA GLN A 66 -16.34 1.70 15.74
C GLN A 66 -16.59 3.13 15.27
N ILE A 67 -16.93 3.31 13.99
CA ILE A 67 -17.18 4.63 13.39
C ILE A 67 -18.48 5.27 13.90
N ILE A 68 -19.47 4.45 14.28
CA ILE A 68 -20.84 4.87 14.65
C ILE A 68 -20.84 5.86 15.81
N PHE A 69 -19.95 5.68 16.79
CA PHE A 69 -19.92 6.53 17.98
C PHE A 69 -19.25 7.89 17.75
N SER A 70 -18.44 8.06 16.69
CA SER A 70 -17.69 9.31 16.49
C SER A 70 -17.07 9.44 15.08
N PRO A 71 -17.87 9.67 14.02
CA PRO A 71 -17.35 9.76 12.65
C PRO A 71 -16.33 10.90 12.48
N GLY A 72 -16.59 12.08 13.03
CA GLY A 72 -15.69 13.24 12.93
C GLY A 72 -14.32 13.01 13.59
N PRO A 73 -14.26 12.66 14.89
CA PRO A 73 -13.01 12.34 15.57
C PRO A 73 -12.21 11.21 14.91
N LEU A 74 -12.89 10.19 14.37
CA LEU A 74 -12.23 9.09 13.67
C LEU A 74 -11.56 9.57 12.37
N VAL A 75 -12.26 10.36 11.55
CA VAL A 75 -11.71 10.96 10.33
C VAL A 75 -10.50 11.84 10.67
N PHE A 76 -10.59 12.67 11.71
CA PHE A 76 -9.48 13.50 12.17
C PHE A 76 -8.26 12.66 12.58
N LYS A 77 -8.48 11.58 13.34
CA LYS A 77 -7.41 10.65 13.73
C LYS A 77 -6.77 9.99 12.51
N LEU A 78 -7.56 9.47 11.57
CA LEU A 78 -7.04 8.85 10.35
C LEU A 78 -6.24 9.85 9.50
N ARG A 79 -6.72 11.08 9.32
CA ARG A 79 -5.96 12.14 8.61
C ARG A 79 -4.61 12.41 9.27
N LYS A 80 -4.56 12.44 10.61
CA LYS A 80 -3.29 12.64 11.35
C LYS A 80 -2.33 11.46 11.17
N LEU A 81 -2.83 10.22 11.17
CA LEU A 81 -2.00 9.03 11.04
C LEU A 81 -1.49 8.82 9.60
N LEU A 82 -2.31 9.17 8.61
CA LEU A 82 -2.01 9.04 7.18
C LEU A 82 -1.33 10.29 6.58
N LYS A 83 -1.03 11.32 7.38
CA LYS A 83 -0.51 12.62 6.90
C LYS A 83 0.78 12.53 6.08
N ASN A 84 1.58 11.47 6.31
CA ASN A 84 2.87 11.25 5.67
C ASN A 84 2.79 10.14 4.59
N TYR A 85 1.59 9.67 4.25
CA TYR A 85 1.40 8.63 3.24
C TYR A 85 1.93 9.10 1.89
N THR A 86 2.66 8.23 1.20
CA THR A 86 3.23 8.45 -0.12
C THR A 86 2.72 7.41 -1.12
N SER A 87 2.86 7.68 -2.42
CA SER A 87 2.47 6.72 -3.47
C SER A 87 3.27 5.41 -3.42
N GLU A 88 4.39 5.36 -2.70
CA GLU A 88 5.17 4.14 -2.54
C GLU A 88 4.66 3.22 -1.43
N ASP A 89 3.85 3.75 -0.51
CA ASP A 89 3.26 3.03 0.60
C ASP A 89 2.04 2.19 0.19
N TYR A 90 1.64 1.28 1.07
CA TYR A 90 0.55 0.34 0.83
C TYR A 90 -0.52 0.47 1.90
N LEU A 91 -1.79 0.28 1.49
CA LEU A 91 -2.90 0.05 2.42
C LEU A 91 -3.20 -1.44 2.52
N LEU A 92 -3.29 -1.95 3.74
CA LEU A 92 -3.81 -3.28 4.03
C LEU A 92 -5.24 -3.15 4.58
N LEU A 93 -6.20 -3.41 3.70
CA LEU A 93 -7.63 -3.19 3.97
C LEU A 93 -8.14 -4.23 4.97
N THR A 94 -8.31 -3.78 6.21
CA THR A 94 -8.68 -4.61 7.37
C THR A 94 -9.73 -3.88 8.19
N GLY A 95 -10.64 -4.63 8.80
CA GLY A 95 -11.63 -4.07 9.71
C GLY A 95 -12.94 -3.64 9.06
N ASP A 96 -13.52 -2.57 9.60
CA ASP A 96 -14.83 -2.03 9.24
C ASP A 96 -14.87 -1.41 7.82
N PRO A 97 -15.87 -1.74 6.97
CA PRO A 97 -16.00 -1.21 5.61
C PRO A 97 -16.06 0.33 5.50
N ALA A 98 -16.69 1.01 6.46
CA ALA A 98 -16.78 2.47 6.46
C ALA A 98 -15.43 3.10 6.81
N ILE A 99 -14.66 2.49 7.73
CA ILE A 99 -13.29 2.89 8.04
C ILE A 99 -12.39 2.72 6.82
N ILE A 100 -12.51 1.57 6.13
CA ILE A 100 -11.81 1.29 4.88
C ILE A 100 -12.10 2.38 3.84
N GLY A 101 -13.38 2.68 3.62
CA GLY A 101 -13.80 3.72 2.67
C GLY A 101 -13.22 5.10 3.01
N VAL A 102 -13.28 5.51 4.29
CA VAL A 102 -12.71 6.79 4.74
C VAL A 102 -11.20 6.85 4.52
N ALA A 103 -10.47 5.78 4.85
CA ALA A 103 -9.01 5.74 4.68
C ALA A 103 -8.62 5.82 3.19
N CYS A 104 -9.29 5.08 2.32
CA CYS A 104 -9.08 5.15 0.87
C CYS A 104 -9.36 6.56 0.33
N SER A 105 -10.43 7.21 0.78
CA SER A 105 -10.73 8.61 0.40
C SER A 105 -9.64 9.59 0.84
N ILE A 106 -9.15 9.46 2.09
CA ILE A 106 -8.06 10.32 2.60
C ILE A 106 -6.78 10.13 1.79
N VAL A 107 -6.39 8.88 1.54
CA VAL A 107 -5.18 8.58 0.76
C VAL A 107 -5.32 9.04 -0.69
N SER A 108 -6.50 8.86 -1.27
CA SER A 108 -6.81 9.37 -2.60
C SER A 108 -6.66 10.89 -2.68
N ASP A 109 -7.16 11.64 -1.69
CA ASP A 109 -6.97 13.09 -1.60
C ASP A 109 -5.47 13.47 -1.57
N ILE A 110 -4.67 12.76 -0.75
CA ILE A 110 -3.23 13.05 -0.57
C ILE A 110 -2.44 12.78 -1.86
N THR A 111 -2.80 11.72 -2.57
CA THR A 111 -2.02 11.20 -3.72
C THR A 111 -2.62 11.56 -5.07
N ASN A 112 -3.65 12.41 -5.09
CA ASN A 112 -4.39 12.76 -6.28
C ASN A 112 -4.89 11.51 -7.03
N GLY A 113 -5.54 10.61 -6.29
CA GLY A 113 -6.20 9.41 -6.81
C GLY A 113 -5.30 8.21 -7.05
N LYS A 114 -4.01 8.26 -6.66
CA LYS A 114 -3.00 7.21 -6.97
C LYS A 114 -2.41 6.56 -5.74
N TYR A 115 -2.80 5.33 -5.45
CA TYR A 115 -2.33 4.63 -4.25
C TYR A 115 -2.30 3.11 -4.44
N LYS A 116 -1.63 2.40 -3.54
CA LYS A 116 -1.47 0.95 -3.61
C LYS A 116 -2.22 0.26 -2.49
N VAL A 117 -2.89 -0.85 -2.80
CA VAL A 117 -3.54 -1.71 -1.80
C VAL A 117 -2.97 -3.13 -1.87
N LEU A 118 -2.89 -3.82 -0.74
CA LEU A 118 -2.50 -5.23 -0.71
C LEU A 118 -3.72 -6.13 -0.68
N LYS A 119 -3.91 -6.93 -1.72
CA LYS A 119 -4.95 -7.95 -1.81
C LYS A 119 -4.37 -9.30 -1.43
N TRP A 120 -5.03 -10.02 -0.53
CA TRP A 120 -4.69 -11.40 -0.23
C TRP A 120 -5.22 -12.35 -1.31
N ASP A 121 -4.36 -13.22 -1.82
CA ASP A 121 -4.75 -14.35 -2.64
C ASP A 121 -4.81 -15.62 -1.79
N LYS A 122 -5.95 -16.31 -1.82
CA LYS A 122 -6.19 -17.51 -1.02
C LYS A 122 -5.51 -18.75 -1.59
N GLN A 123 -5.34 -18.83 -2.92
CA GLN A 123 -4.73 -19.97 -3.59
C GLN A 123 -3.21 -19.95 -3.39
N GLU A 124 -2.59 -18.82 -3.70
CA GLU A 124 -1.13 -18.65 -3.58
C GLU A 124 -0.68 -18.31 -2.15
N ARG A 125 -1.63 -18.00 -1.26
CA ARG A 125 -1.39 -17.66 0.15
C ARG A 125 -0.37 -16.51 0.30
N GLN A 126 -0.51 -15.50 -0.55
CA GLN A 126 0.34 -14.32 -0.52
C GLN A 126 -0.43 -13.05 -0.86
N TYR A 127 0.15 -11.91 -0.50
CA TYR A 127 -0.38 -10.60 -0.85
C TYR A 127 0.15 -10.16 -2.21
N TYR A 128 -0.70 -9.47 -2.98
CA TYR A 128 -0.34 -8.80 -4.22
C TYR A 128 -0.64 -7.31 -4.13
N PRO A 129 0.26 -6.46 -4.65
CA PRO A 129 0.00 -5.05 -4.75
C PRO A 129 -0.94 -4.78 -5.93
N ILE A 130 -1.99 -4.02 -5.67
CA ILE A 130 -2.86 -3.46 -6.70
C ILE A 130 -2.64 -1.96 -6.70
N VAL A 131 -2.25 -1.42 -7.86
CA VAL A 131 -2.12 0.02 -8.07
C VAL A 131 -3.49 0.54 -8.48
N ILE A 132 -4.00 1.53 -7.74
CA ILE A 132 -5.26 2.21 -8.02
C ILE A 132 -4.92 3.59 -8.58
N ASN A 133 -5.58 3.96 -9.68
CA ASN A 133 -5.53 5.28 -10.27
C ASN A 133 -6.95 5.73 -10.66
N LEU A 134 -7.60 6.54 -9.82
CA LEU A 134 -9.01 6.92 -10.00
C LEU A 134 -9.28 7.77 -11.25
N TYR A 135 -8.24 8.38 -11.82
CA TYR A 135 -8.36 9.25 -12.99
C TYR A 135 -7.84 8.60 -14.27
N GLU A 136 -7.53 7.30 -14.21
CA GLU A 136 -7.15 6.54 -15.39
C GLU A 136 -8.35 6.44 -16.34
N LYS A 137 -8.25 7.11 -17.49
CA LYS A 137 -9.17 6.90 -18.60
C LYS A 137 -8.74 5.59 -19.23
N GLY A 138 -9.44 4.51 -18.85
CA GLY A 138 -9.09 3.15 -19.27
C GLY A 138 -8.69 3.10 -20.74
N LYS A 139 -7.42 2.75 -20.98
CA LYS A 139 -7.10 2.12 -22.26
C LYS A 139 -7.64 0.71 -22.11
N ILE A 140 -8.68 0.42 -22.87
CA ILE A 140 -9.14 -0.95 -23.06
C ILE A 140 -8.07 -1.56 -23.95
N ASP A 141 -6.97 -2.04 -23.36
CA ASP A 141 -6.11 -2.98 -24.06
C ASP A 141 -6.98 -4.25 -24.23
N GLU A 142 -7.15 -4.72 -25.46
CA GLU A 142 -8.09 -5.81 -25.83
C GLU A 142 -7.83 -7.15 -25.09
N ASP A 143 -6.78 -7.22 -24.29
CA ASP A 143 -6.38 -8.36 -23.47
C ASP A 143 -7.01 -8.38 -22.06
N ASP A 144 -7.65 -7.30 -21.60
CA ASP A 144 -8.31 -7.24 -20.29
C ASP A 144 -9.74 -7.83 -20.34
N LYS A 145 -9.84 -9.07 -20.85
CA LYS A 145 -11.08 -9.86 -20.73
C LYS A 145 -11.25 -10.28 -19.27
N PRO A 146 -12.47 -10.17 -18.71
CA PRO A 146 -12.76 -10.69 -17.38
C PRO A 146 -12.35 -12.16 -17.30
N ILE A 147 -11.45 -12.47 -16.37
CA ILE A 147 -11.04 -13.83 -16.08
C ILE A 147 -12.23 -14.50 -15.38
N ASP A 148 -13.03 -15.21 -16.17
CA ASP A 148 -14.02 -16.20 -15.79
C ASP A 148 -14.98 -15.80 -14.67
N GLY A 149 -16.16 -15.32 -15.08
CA GLY A 149 -17.38 -15.47 -14.29
C GLY A 149 -17.66 -16.96 -14.11
N GLY A 150 -17.15 -17.51 -13.01
CA GLY A 150 -17.20 -18.91 -12.70
C GLY A 150 -18.58 -19.51 -12.98
N SER A 151 -18.59 -20.52 -13.84
CA SER A 151 -19.68 -21.48 -13.92
C SER A 151 -19.97 -22.03 -12.53
N ARG A 152 -21.23 -21.91 -12.09
CA ARG A 152 -21.94 -22.97 -11.37
C ARG A 152 -23.43 -22.68 -11.31
N ILE A 153 -24.16 -23.56 -12.01
CA ILE A 153 -25.57 -23.99 -11.92
C ILE A 153 -26.66 -22.95 -12.12
#